data_AF-G1UHY9-F1
#
_entry.id   AF-G1UHY9-F1
#
_cell.length_a   1.000
_cell.length_b   1.000
_cell.length_c   1.000
_cell.angle_alpha   90.00
_cell.angle_beta   90.00
_cell.angle_gamma   90.00
#
_symmetry.space_group_name_H-M   'P 1'
#
loop_
_entity.id
_entity.type
_entity.pdbx_description
1 polymer ?
#
loop_
_entity_poly.entity_id
_entity_poly.type
_entity_poly.pdbx_seq_one_letter_code
_entity_poly.pdbx_strand_id
1 'polypeptide(L)'
;LNIPFSRDDHNPVQIHGYCNGIVCLIEGDNVLLCNPSTREFRLLPNSCLLVPHPEGKFELETTFHGMGFGYDCKANEYKVVQIVENCEYSDDEQTYQHCIAYPYTAEVYTTAANFWKEIKIDISSSTHPYPFSVYLKGFCYWFATDDEECILSFDLGDEIFHRIQLPSKIESGFNFCGLFLYNE
;
A
#
# COMPACT_ATOMS: atom_id res chain seq x y z
N LEU A 1 -3.54 0.60 24.21
CA LEU A 1 -2.38 -0.09 23.61
C LEU A 1 -1.18 0.82 23.81
N ASN A 2 -0.03 0.31 24.26
CA ASN A 2 1.24 1.04 24.16
C ASN A 2 1.86 0.59 22.84
N ILE A 3 1.62 1.35 21.77
CA ILE A 3 2.22 1.07 20.46
C ILE A 3 3.72 1.43 20.59
N PRO A 4 4.65 0.61 20.10
CA PRO A 4 6.10 0.79 20.29
C PRO A 4 6.70 1.92 19.43
N PHE A 5 5.98 3.02 19.30
CA PHE A 5 6.42 4.21 18.59
C PHE A 5 6.93 5.28 19.54
N SER A 6 7.87 6.10 19.04
CA SER A 6 8.36 7.25 19.80
C SER A 6 7.24 8.27 19.91
N ARG A 7 6.85 8.63 21.14
CA ARG A 7 5.80 9.66 21.39
C ARG A 7 6.22 11.06 20.93
N ASP A 8 7.48 11.24 20.54
CA ASP A 8 8.04 12.54 20.16
C ASP A 8 7.88 12.85 18.66
N ASP A 9 7.46 11.88 17.83
CA ASP A 9 7.17 12.13 16.42
C ASP A 9 5.67 12.42 16.25
N HIS A 10 5.34 13.58 15.67
CA HIS A 10 3.96 14.05 15.45
C HIS A 10 3.22 13.30 14.32
N ASN A 11 3.71 12.14 13.89
CA ASN A 11 3.16 11.40 12.76
C ASN A 11 1.89 10.64 13.18
N PRO A 12 0.76 10.81 12.46
CA PRO A 12 -0.45 10.06 12.77
C PRO A 12 -0.27 8.58 12.44
N VAL A 13 -0.68 7.71 13.36
CA VAL A 13 -0.74 6.26 13.10
C VAL A 13 -1.99 5.96 12.26
N GLN A 14 -1.81 5.32 11.11
CA GLN A 14 -2.87 4.96 10.16
C GLN A 14 -3.04 3.44 10.06
N ILE A 15 -4.28 2.97 9.87
CA ILE A 15 -4.59 1.55 9.65
C ILE A 15 -4.70 1.31 8.14
N HIS A 16 -3.89 0.40 7.60
CA HIS A 16 -3.85 0.09 6.16
C HIS A 16 -4.38 -1.30 5.78
N GLY A 17 -4.82 -2.07 6.75
CA GLY A 17 -5.45 -3.36 6.51
C GLY A 17 -5.53 -4.21 7.76
N TYR A 18 -6.31 -5.29 7.68
CA TYR A 18 -6.38 -6.29 8.74
C TYR A 18 -6.61 -7.68 8.16
N CYS A 19 -6.09 -8.69 8.85
CA CYS A 19 -6.24 -10.09 8.49
C CYS A 19 -6.12 -10.96 9.74
N ASN A 20 -7.07 -11.87 9.95
CA ASN A 20 -7.06 -12.83 11.08
C ASN A 20 -6.87 -12.17 12.47
N GLY A 21 -7.41 -10.97 12.67
CA GLY A 21 -7.28 -10.21 13.93
C GLY A 21 -5.95 -9.45 14.10
N ILE A 22 -5.02 -9.58 13.15
CA ILE A 22 -3.82 -8.76 13.06
C ILE A 22 -4.14 -7.51 12.22
N VAL A 23 -3.60 -6.37 12.63
CA VAL A 23 -3.78 -5.05 11.99
C VAL A 23 -2.44 -4.57 11.46
N CYS A 24 -2.42 -4.08 10.22
CA CYS A 24 -1.26 -3.42 9.61
C CYS A 24 -1.38 -1.91 9.82
N LEU A 25 -0.35 -1.33 10.45
CA LEU A 25 -0.28 0.07 10.85
C LEU A 25 0.91 0.74 10.14
N ILE A 26 0.74 2.01 9.79
CA ILE A 26 1.81 2.88 9.29
C ILE A 26 2.01 4.06 10.26
N GLU A 27 3.25 4.40 10.55
CA GLU A 27 3.64 5.64 11.22
C GLU A 27 4.89 6.23 10.53
N GLY A 28 4.71 7.35 9.81
CA GLY A 28 5.74 7.84 8.89
C GLY A 28 6.06 6.77 7.84
N ASP A 29 7.34 6.41 7.72
CA ASP A 29 7.81 5.36 6.81
C ASP A 29 7.83 3.95 7.45
N ASN A 30 7.46 3.85 8.73
CA ASN A 30 7.51 2.59 9.47
C ASN A 30 6.22 1.78 9.30
N VAL A 31 6.38 0.48 9.00
CA VAL A 31 5.27 -0.47 8.92
C VAL A 31 5.28 -1.39 10.13
N LEU A 32 4.12 -1.55 10.77
CA LEU A 32 3.96 -2.31 12.00
C LEU A 32 2.79 -3.28 11.90
N LEU A 33 3.03 -4.55 12.24
CA LEU A 33 1.96 -5.52 12.46
C LEU A 33 1.62 -5.56 13.95
N CYS A 34 0.33 -5.41 14.27
CA CYS A 34 -0.17 -5.42 15.63
C CYS A 34 -1.24 -6.50 15.80
N ASN A 35 -1.10 -7.33 16.83
CA ASN A 35 -2.21 -8.13 17.33
C ASN A 35 -2.79 -7.43 18.58
N PRO A 36 -3.92 -6.71 18.47
CA PRO A 36 -4.45 -5.93 19.60
C PRO A 36 -4.90 -6.81 20.77
N SER A 37 -5.30 -8.06 20.50
CA SER A 37 -5.77 -9.02 21.51
C SER A 37 -4.63 -9.55 22.37
N THR A 38 -3.47 -9.84 21.78
CA THR A 38 -2.28 -10.30 22.51
C THR A 38 -1.35 -9.16 22.93
N ARG A 39 -1.56 -7.95 22.38
CA ARG A 39 -0.68 -6.77 22.54
C ARG A 39 0.73 -7.01 22.02
N GLU A 40 0.86 -7.90 21.04
CA GLU A 40 2.11 -8.16 20.34
C GLU A 40 2.25 -7.22 19.15
N PHE A 41 3.49 -6.82 18.91
CA PHE A 41 3.86 -5.88 17.87
C PHE A 41 5.08 -6.41 17.14
N ARG A 42 5.08 -6.26 15.81
CA ARG A 42 6.22 -6.58 14.96
C ARG A 42 6.47 -5.40 14.04
N LEU A 43 7.55 -4.67 14.31
CA LEU A 43 8.07 -3.67 13.39
C LEU A 43 8.71 -4.39 12.20
N LEU A 44 8.33 -3.97 11.00
CA LEU A 44 8.90 -4.51 9.77
C LEU A 44 10.24 -3.83 9.48
N PRO A 45 11.17 -4.51 8.77
CA PRO A 45 12.36 -3.85 8.26
C PRO A 45 11.97 -2.73 7.28
N ASN A 46 12.89 -1.82 7.04
CA ASN A 46 12.69 -0.76 6.05
C ASN A 46 12.44 -1.36 4.65
N SER A 47 11.57 -0.70 3.91
CA SER A 47 11.33 -0.91 2.49
C SER A 47 12.63 -0.94 1.69
N CYS A 48 12.70 -1.73 0.62
CA CYS A 48 13.82 -1.66 -0.33
C CYS A 48 13.61 -0.60 -1.43
N LEU A 49 12.40 -0.05 -1.53
CA LEU A 49 12.02 0.95 -2.53
C LEU A 49 11.99 2.39 -2.01
N LEU A 50 11.83 2.60 -0.70
CA LEU A 50 11.83 3.96 -0.13
C LEU A 50 13.24 4.56 -0.19
N VAL A 51 13.35 5.69 -0.90
CA VAL A 51 14.56 6.53 -0.90
C VAL A 51 14.44 7.64 0.14
N PRO A 52 15.56 8.16 0.67
CA PRO A 52 15.55 9.34 1.53
C PRO A 52 14.89 10.53 0.82
N HIS A 53 14.26 11.40 1.60
CA HIS A 53 13.64 12.61 1.06
C HIS A 53 14.68 13.45 0.30
N PRO A 54 14.35 13.96 -0.89
CA PRO A 54 15.29 14.73 -1.69
C PRO A 54 15.65 16.05 -1.01
N GLU A 55 16.94 16.41 -1.04
CA GLU A 55 17.47 17.68 -0.55
C GLU A 55 17.72 18.69 -1.69
N GLY A 56 17.61 18.26 -2.95
CA GLY A 56 17.91 19.07 -4.13
C GLY A 56 17.07 18.77 -5.38
N LYS A 57 17.37 19.50 -6.46
CA LYS A 57 16.76 19.32 -7.79
C LYS A 57 17.18 18.00 -8.44
N PHE A 58 16.27 17.44 -9.25
CA PHE A 58 16.49 16.21 -10.01
C PHE A 58 16.83 15.00 -9.14
N GLU A 59 16.51 15.09 -7.85
CA GLU A 59 16.60 13.95 -6.94
C GLU A 59 15.27 13.20 -6.96
N LEU A 60 15.38 11.88 -6.75
CA LEU A 60 14.25 10.97 -6.76
C LEU A 60 13.49 11.10 -5.44
N GLU A 61 12.17 11.31 -5.52
CA GLU A 61 11.27 11.15 -4.38
C GLU A 61 10.42 9.88 -4.58
N THR A 62 10.31 9.08 -3.53
CA THR A 62 9.39 7.93 -3.51
C THR A 62 8.16 8.28 -2.68
N THR A 63 7.00 8.29 -3.32
CA THR A 63 5.71 8.51 -2.65
C THR A 63 4.99 7.19 -2.42
N PHE A 64 4.32 7.08 -1.27
CA PHE A 64 3.46 5.96 -0.94
C PHE A 64 2.08 6.06 -1.63
N HIS A 65 1.63 5.00 -2.29
CA HIS A 65 0.34 4.97 -2.99
C HIS A 65 -0.62 3.88 -2.52
N GLY A 66 -0.14 2.79 -1.96
CA GLY A 66 -1.02 1.70 -1.54
C GLY A 66 -0.35 0.69 -0.63
N MET A 67 -1.11 0.20 0.35
CA MET A 67 -0.67 -0.92 1.19
C MET A 67 -1.75 -1.99 1.28
N GLY A 68 -1.31 -3.23 1.18
CA GLY A 68 -2.10 -4.44 1.33
C GLY A 68 -1.55 -5.31 2.45
N PHE A 69 -2.42 -5.88 3.27
CA PHE A 69 -2.01 -6.85 4.28
C PHE A 69 -2.95 -8.06 4.26
N GLY A 70 -2.37 -9.25 4.20
CA GLY A 70 -3.16 -10.47 4.19
C GLY A 70 -2.35 -11.72 4.48
N TYR A 71 -3.04 -12.85 4.40
CA TYR A 71 -2.48 -14.17 4.67
C TYR A 71 -2.47 -15.01 3.40
N ASP A 72 -1.29 -15.50 3.02
CA ASP A 72 -1.10 -16.47 1.95
C ASP A 72 -1.24 -17.88 2.53
N CYS A 73 -2.35 -18.53 2.22
CA CYS A 73 -2.63 -19.89 2.71
C CYS A 73 -1.75 -20.96 2.05
N LYS A 74 -1.19 -20.71 0.85
CA LYS A 74 -0.31 -21.65 0.15
C LYS A 74 1.06 -21.69 0.84
N ALA A 75 1.61 -20.52 1.15
CA ALA A 75 2.90 -20.38 1.84
C ALA A 75 2.79 -20.46 3.38
N ASN A 76 1.56 -20.43 3.93
CA ASN A 76 1.27 -20.41 5.36
C ASN A 76 1.98 -19.25 6.08
N GLU A 77 1.89 -18.05 5.51
CA GLU A 77 2.53 -16.86 6.07
C GLU A 77 1.72 -15.60 5.81
N TYR A 78 1.97 -14.58 6.62
CA TYR A 78 1.45 -13.24 6.36
C TYR A 78 2.37 -12.49 5.40
N LYS A 79 1.76 -11.69 4.53
CA LYS A 79 2.44 -10.81 3.59
C LYS A 79 1.90 -9.39 3.69
N VAL A 80 2.80 -8.42 3.51
CA VAL A 80 2.45 -7.02 3.29
C VAL A 80 2.91 -6.65 1.90
N VAL A 81 2.07 -5.98 1.13
CA VAL A 81 2.40 -5.45 -0.19
C VAL A 81 2.34 -3.93 -0.13
N GLN A 82 3.34 -3.28 -0.69
CA GLN A 82 3.44 -1.83 -0.78
C GLN A 82 3.56 -1.43 -2.24
N ILE A 83 2.79 -0.40 -2.64
CA ILE A 83 2.83 0.24 -3.95
C ILE A 83 3.37 1.65 -3.75
N VAL A 84 4.40 2.00 -4.51
CA VAL A 84 5.02 3.32 -4.49
C VAL A 84 5.14 3.89 -5.90
N GLU A 85 5.22 5.21 -5.99
CA GLU A 85 5.53 5.94 -7.21
C GLU A 85 6.83 6.69 -6.98
N ASN A 86 7.74 6.60 -7.95
CA ASN A 86 8.93 7.43 -7.93
C ASN A 86 8.67 8.66 -8.81
N CYS A 87 9.13 9.83 -8.40
CA CYS A 87 9.09 11.02 -9.22
C CYS A 87 10.36 11.84 -9.09
N GLU A 88 10.68 12.60 -10.14
CA GLU A 88 11.79 13.55 -10.14
C GLU A 88 11.28 14.98 -10.31
N TYR A 89 11.71 15.88 -9.44
CA TYR A 89 11.38 17.30 -9.54
C TYR A 89 12.38 18.04 -10.42
N SER A 90 11.86 18.82 -11.36
CA SER A 90 12.68 19.62 -12.28
C SER A 90 13.08 21.01 -11.74
N ASP A 91 12.63 21.39 -10.54
CA ASP A 91 12.98 22.65 -9.88
C ASP A 91 13.18 22.53 -8.35
N ASP A 92 13.65 23.62 -7.73
CA ASP A 92 13.96 23.66 -6.27
C ASP A 92 12.68 23.81 -5.45
N GLU A 93 11.58 24.22 -6.09
CA GLU A 93 10.31 24.49 -5.41
C GLU A 93 9.56 23.19 -5.09
N GLN A 94 9.96 22.05 -5.69
CA GLN A 94 9.38 20.72 -5.48
C GLN A 94 7.85 20.73 -5.60
N THR A 95 7.33 21.51 -6.55
CA THR A 95 5.89 21.57 -6.78
C THR A 95 5.44 20.41 -7.67
N TYR A 96 4.28 19.81 -7.37
CA TYR A 96 3.68 18.73 -8.17
C TYR A 96 3.53 19.05 -9.68
N GLN A 97 3.56 20.34 -10.06
CA GLN A 97 3.44 20.77 -11.45
C GLN A 97 4.71 20.48 -12.28
N HIS A 98 5.84 20.28 -11.62
CA HIS A 98 7.15 20.08 -12.24
C HIS A 98 7.76 18.71 -11.92
N CYS A 99 6.93 17.76 -11.45
CA CYS A 99 7.35 16.39 -11.20
C CYS A 99 7.16 15.52 -12.47
N ILE A 100 8.13 14.65 -12.72
CA ILE A 100 8.04 13.59 -13.72
C ILE A 100 7.79 12.30 -12.96
N ALA A 101 6.56 11.79 -13.00
CA ALA A 101 6.20 10.52 -12.38
C ALA A 101 6.69 9.35 -13.23
N TYR A 102 7.33 8.38 -12.57
CA TYR A 102 7.71 7.10 -13.14
C TYR A 102 6.58 6.06 -12.95
N PRO A 103 6.60 4.95 -13.71
CA PRO A 103 5.68 3.85 -13.46
C PRO A 103 5.74 3.39 -12.00
N TYR A 104 4.60 2.97 -11.48
CA TYR A 104 4.52 2.37 -10.15
C TYR A 104 5.52 1.22 -10.00
N THR A 105 6.06 1.09 -8.80
CA THR A 105 6.80 -0.09 -8.36
C THR A 105 6.11 -0.65 -7.13
N ALA A 106 6.34 -1.94 -6.87
CA ALA A 106 5.75 -2.60 -5.72
C ALA A 106 6.75 -3.55 -5.07
N GLU A 107 6.56 -3.80 -3.79
CA GLU A 107 7.34 -4.76 -3.02
C GLU A 107 6.44 -5.56 -2.08
N VAL A 108 6.90 -6.75 -1.73
CA VAL A 108 6.22 -7.66 -0.82
C VAL A 108 7.14 -8.03 0.32
N TYR A 109 6.69 -7.76 1.54
CA TYR A 109 7.26 -8.31 2.76
C TYR A 109 6.66 -9.68 3.05
N THR A 110 7.51 -10.61 3.43
CA THR A 110 7.10 -11.96 3.87
C THR A 110 7.51 -12.17 5.33
N THR A 111 6.58 -12.67 6.15
CA THR A 111 6.86 -12.89 7.58
C THR A 111 7.83 -14.03 7.84
N ALA A 112 7.92 -15.03 6.96
CA ALA A 112 8.85 -16.15 7.12
C ALA A 112 10.30 -15.73 6.87
N ALA A 113 10.53 -14.91 5.84
CA ALA A 113 11.88 -14.50 5.46
C ALA A 113 12.30 -13.16 6.08
N ASN A 114 11.33 -12.38 6.59
CA ASN A 114 11.55 -11.10 7.25
C ASN A 114 12.32 -10.09 6.38
N PHE A 115 11.99 -10.02 5.10
CA PHE A 115 12.58 -9.06 4.16
C PHE A 115 11.55 -8.64 3.10
N TRP A 116 11.80 -7.47 2.49
CA TRP A 116 11.06 -6.95 1.35
C TRP A 116 11.67 -7.39 0.04
N LYS A 117 10.82 -7.87 -0.87
CA LYS A 117 11.20 -8.24 -2.23
C LYS A 117 10.45 -7.37 -3.22
N GLU A 118 11.18 -6.70 -4.10
CA GLU A 118 10.58 -5.99 -5.23
C GLU A 118 9.83 -6.97 -6.14
N ILE A 119 8.66 -6.55 -6.59
CA ILE A 119 7.82 -7.29 -7.53
C ILE A 119 7.41 -6.37 -8.68
N LYS A 120 7.11 -6.98 -9.82
CA LYS A 120 6.60 -6.24 -10.96
C LYS A 120 5.14 -5.87 -10.73
N ILE A 121 4.82 -4.63 -11.03
CA ILE A 121 3.46 -4.15 -11.13
C ILE A 121 3.23 -3.70 -12.57
N ASP A 122 2.23 -4.28 -13.21
CA ASP A 122 1.88 -4.00 -14.61
C ASP A 122 0.52 -3.29 -14.63
N ILE A 123 0.53 -2.05 -14.13
CA ILE A 123 -0.62 -1.14 -14.16
C ILE A 123 -0.26 0.10 -14.97
N SER A 124 -1.27 0.72 -15.59
CA SER A 124 -1.07 1.98 -16.29
C SER A 124 -0.54 3.04 -15.34
N SER A 125 0.33 3.94 -15.81
CA SER A 125 0.73 5.12 -15.04
C SER A 125 -0.44 6.08 -14.78
N SER A 126 -1.57 5.93 -15.50
CA SER A 126 -2.83 6.64 -15.22
C SER A 126 -3.65 5.99 -14.10
N THR A 127 -3.29 4.80 -13.62
CA THR A 127 -4.02 4.07 -12.58
C THR A 127 -3.62 4.58 -11.21
N HIS A 128 -4.53 5.25 -10.51
CA HIS A 128 -4.28 5.78 -9.16
C HIS A 128 -5.01 4.92 -8.13
N PRO A 129 -4.31 4.05 -7.38
CA PRO A 129 -4.93 3.29 -6.30
C PRO A 129 -5.20 4.19 -5.09
N TYR A 130 -6.29 3.93 -4.40
CA TYR A 130 -6.52 4.47 -3.06
C TYR A 130 -5.61 3.75 -2.06
N PRO A 131 -5.12 4.42 -1.01
CA PRO A 131 -4.08 3.88 -0.14
C PRO A 131 -4.51 2.69 0.73
N PHE A 132 -5.82 2.50 0.90
CA PHE A 132 -6.42 1.50 1.78
C PHE A 132 -6.90 0.29 1.00
N SER A 133 -6.45 -0.89 1.42
CA SER A 133 -6.92 -2.16 0.89
C SER A 133 -7.95 -2.84 1.78
N VAL A 134 -8.65 -3.80 1.18
CA VAL A 134 -9.37 -4.85 1.92
C VAL A 134 -8.79 -6.21 1.57
N TYR A 135 -8.63 -7.07 2.57
CA TYR A 135 -8.22 -8.46 2.37
C TYR A 135 -9.42 -9.39 2.26
N LEU A 136 -9.48 -10.20 1.20
CA LEU A 136 -10.49 -11.24 1.03
C LEU A 136 -9.90 -12.47 0.35
N LYS A 137 -9.95 -13.62 1.03
CA LYS A 137 -9.65 -14.97 0.50
C LYS A 137 -8.31 -15.07 -0.26
N GLY A 138 -7.24 -14.53 0.32
CA GLY A 138 -5.90 -14.60 -0.28
C GLY A 138 -5.55 -13.44 -1.21
N PHE A 139 -6.43 -12.44 -1.32
CA PHE A 139 -6.20 -11.27 -2.17
C PHE A 139 -6.31 -9.98 -1.36
N CYS A 140 -5.51 -8.99 -1.73
CA CYS A 140 -5.72 -7.59 -1.35
C CYS A 140 -6.43 -6.86 -2.48
N TYR A 141 -7.40 -6.01 -2.16
CA TYR A 141 -8.15 -5.22 -3.14
C TYR A 141 -8.10 -3.75 -2.78
N TRP A 142 -7.82 -2.90 -3.76
CA TRP A 142 -7.86 -1.44 -3.67
C TRP A 142 -8.89 -0.91 -4.65
N PHE A 143 -9.59 0.14 -4.24
CA PHE A 143 -10.28 0.98 -5.20
C PHE A 143 -9.24 1.76 -6.00
N ALA A 144 -9.44 1.94 -7.30
CA ALA A 144 -8.50 2.67 -8.15
C ALA A 144 -9.23 3.42 -9.26
N THR A 145 -8.62 4.48 -9.79
CA THR A 145 -9.14 5.25 -10.93
C THR A 145 -8.15 5.18 -12.09
N ASP A 146 -8.63 4.79 -13.27
CA ASP A 146 -7.84 4.60 -14.50
C ASP A 146 -8.70 4.83 -15.74
N ASP A 147 -8.83 6.10 -16.16
CA ASP A 147 -9.87 6.67 -17.06
C ASP A 147 -11.32 6.47 -16.58
N GLU A 148 -11.61 5.32 -15.99
CA GLU A 148 -12.81 4.91 -15.29
C GLU A 148 -12.45 4.30 -13.92
N GLU A 149 -13.43 4.17 -13.04
CA GLU A 149 -13.25 3.52 -11.75
C GLU A 149 -13.06 2.00 -11.92
N CYS A 150 -12.09 1.43 -11.21
CA CYS A 150 -11.79 0.01 -11.23
C CYS A 150 -11.37 -0.50 -9.85
N ILE A 151 -11.21 -1.82 -9.73
CA ILE A 151 -10.61 -2.46 -8.56
C ILE A 151 -9.26 -3.01 -8.98
N LEU A 152 -8.21 -2.57 -8.30
CA LEU A 152 -6.91 -3.23 -8.35
C LEU A 152 -6.93 -4.38 -7.34
N SER A 153 -6.44 -5.54 -7.73
CA SER A 153 -6.33 -6.70 -6.86
C SER A 153 -4.93 -7.29 -6.93
N PHE A 154 -4.48 -7.89 -5.84
CA PHE A 154 -3.19 -8.56 -5.74
C PHE A 154 -3.38 -9.95 -5.14
N ASP A 155 -2.99 -10.98 -5.89
CA ASP A 155 -2.94 -12.37 -5.41
C ASP A 155 -1.73 -12.52 -4.49
N LEU A 156 -1.94 -12.78 -3.19
CA LEU A 156 -0.84 -12.93 -2.24
C LEU A 156 -0.06 -14.24 -2.45
N GLY A 157 -0.68 -15.26 -3.05
CA GLY A 157 -0.04 -16.55 -3.30
C GLY A 157 0.85 -16.53 -4.53
N ASP A 158 0.32 -16.03 -5.64
CA ASP A 158 1.05 -15.99 -6.91
C ASP A 158 1.84 -14.69 -7.09
N GLU A 159 1.60 -13.68 -6.25
CA GLU A 159 2.25 -12.36 -6.23
C GLU A 159 2.04 -11.58 -7.54
N ILE A 160 0.81 -11.59 -8.04
CA ILE A 160 0.43 -10.96 -9.31
C ILE A 160 -0.70 -9.94 -9.09
N PHE A 161 -0.55 -8.78 -9.74
CA PHE A 161 -1.61 -7.78 -9.82
C PHE A 161 -2.61 -8.09 -10.94
N HIS A 162 -3.88 -7.83 -10.66
CA HIS A 162 -4.96 -7.91 -11.64
C HIS A 162 -5.86 -6.69 -11.53
N ARG A 163 -6.36 -6.23 -12.68
CA ARG A 163 -7.37 -5.17 -12.78
C ARG A 163 -8.75 -5.80 -12.97
N ILE A 164 -9.71 -5.37 -12.17
CA ILE A 164 -11.10 -5.81 -12.21
C ILE A 164 -11.96 -4.60 -12.59
N GLN A 165 -12.72 -4.72 -13.68
CA GLN A 165 -13.67 -3.69 -14.08
C GLN A 165 -14.87 -3.68 -13.14
N LEU A 166 -15.33 -2.48 -12.78
CA LEU A 166 -16.56 -2.33 -12.02
C LEU A 166 -17.78 -2.67 -12.89
N PRO A 167 -18.87 -3.19 -12.29
CA PRO A 167 -20.10 -3.41 -13.02
C PRO A 167 -20.66 -2.09 -13.55
N SER A 168 -21.13 -2.08 -14.80
CA SER A 168 -21.64 -0.93 -15.58
C SER A 168 -22.78 -0.08 -14.98
N LYS A 169 -23.23 -0.37 -13.76
CA LYS A 169 -24.37 0.26 -13.08
C LYS A 169 -23.96 1.14 -11.89
N ILE A 170 -22.94 1.95 -12.07
CA ILE A 170 -22.60 2.96 -11.07
C ILE A 170 -23.45 4.20 -11.39
N GLU A 171 -24.33 4.58 -10.46
CA GLU A 171 -25.08 5.83 -10.56
C GLU A 171 -24.08 7.00 -10.58
N SER A 172 -24.12 7.80 -11.64
CA SER A 172 -23.29 8.99 -11.78
C SER A 172 -23.62 10.00 -10.68
N GLY A 173 -22.60 10.57 -10.03
CA GLY A 173 -22.76 11.66 -9.06
C GLY A 173 -22.34 11.33 -7.62
N PHE A 174 -21.85 10.12 -7.36
CA PHE A 174 -21.23 9.75 -6.09
C PHE A 174 -19.71 9.61 -6.26
N ASN A 175 -18.95 10.08 -5.26
CA ASN A 175 -17.52 9.80 -5.15
C ASN A 175 -17.34 8.60 -4.22
N PHE A 176 -16.67 7.56 -4.70
CA PHE A 176 -16.29 6.43 -3.85
C PHE A 176 -15.03 6.77 -3.06
N CYS A 177 -15.04 6.47 -1.77
CA CYS A 177 -13.91 6.74 -0.87
C CYS A 177 -13.16 5.48 -0.42
N GLY A 178 -13.60 4.29 -0.85
CA GLY A 178 -12.94 3.04 -0.50
C GLY A 178 -13.79 1.79 -0.74
N LEU A 179 -13.20 0.64 -0.45
CA LEU A 179 -13.84 -0.66 -0.46
C LEU A 179 -14.17 -1.11 0.97
N PHE A 180 -15.28 -1.80 1.13
CA PHE A 180 -15.61 -2.51 2.37
C PHE A 180 -16.19 -3.88 2.03
N LEU A 181 -15.96 -4.84 2.91
CA LEU A 181 -16.54 -6.17 2.79
C LEU A 181 -17.88 -6.19 3.50
N TYR A 182 -18.93 -6.53 2.76
CA TYR A 182 -20.24 -6.81 3.32
C TYR A 182 -20.44 -8.33 3.36
N ASN A 183 -20.52 -8.89 4.56
CA ASN A 183 -20.88 -10.28 4.77
C ASN A 183 -22.36 -10.33 5.14
N GLU A 184 -23.18 -11.05 4.36
CA GLU A 184 -24.58 -11.38 4.67
C GLU A 184 -24.71 -12.45 5.76
#